data_AF-A0A402DTU6-F1
#
_entry.id   AF-A0A402DTU6-F1
#
_cell.length_a   1.000
_cell.length_b   1.000
_cell.length_c   1.000
_cell.angle_alpha   90.00
_cell.angle_beta   90.00
_cell.angle_gamma   90.00
#
_symmetry.space_group_name_H-M   'P 1'
#
loop_
_entity.id
_entity.type
_entity.pdbx_description
1 polymer ?
#
loop_
_entity_poly.entity_id
_entity_poly.type
_entity_poly.pdbx_seq_one_letter_code
_entity_poly.pdbx_strand_id
1 'polypeptide(L)'
;MTGTAAPTRTAAPQHLVRRRWASIVGIAFAALLTADLTHGTDVAPVLTAAAVVYLGAAALRSRRTAWPLFFVTIVVVAAARLLGFDADPTWVLLGLGAVLAVVGLVRGALRPAYGLPLQGLALLVFGAVAALAPAATHDVGAYLLAAGLLAHAGWDVHHHRTQRVVPRSLAEFCVVLDVLLAAVIVAVTALA
;
A
#
# COMPACT_ATOMS: atom_id res chain seq x y z
N MET A 1 -49.87 -30.57 20.14
CA MET A 1 -49.38 -29.54 19.20
C MET A 1 -48.57 -28.52 19.98
N THR A 2 -47.26 -28.69 20.07
CA THR A 2 -46.35 -27.77 20.76
C THR A 2 -45.32 -27.28 19.75
N GLY A 3 -45.50 -26.05 19.27
CA GLY A 3 -44.56 -25.38 18.37
C GLY A 3 -43.33 -24.93 19.13
N THR A 4 -42.16 -25.41 18.73
CA THR A 4 -40.87 -24.94 19.23
C THR A 4 -40.43 -23.74 18.41
N ALA A 5 -40.44 -22.55 19.03
CA ALA A 5 -39.86 -21.35 18.46
C ALA A 5 -38.34 -21.50 18.34
N ALA A 6 -37.80 -21.31 17.13
CA ALA A 6 -36.36 -21.31 16.89
C ALA A 6 -35.73 -20.00 17.42
N PRO A 7 -34.60 -20.05 18.14
CA PRO A 7 -33.95 -18.85 18.65
C PRO A 7 -33.28 -18.07 17.50
N THR A 8 -33.68 -16.81 17.34
CA THR A 8 -33.03 -15.82 16.46
C THR A 8 -31.62 -15.54 16.97
N ARG A 9 -30.62 -16.24 16.43
CA ARG A 9 -29.21 -16.02 16.78
C ARG A 9 -28.76 -14.66 16.24
N THR A 10 -28.48 -13.73 17.15
CA THR A 10 -27.84 -12.42 16.88
C THR A 10 -26.38 -12.59 16.45
N ALA A 11 -26.16 -13.10 15.22
CA ALA A 11 -24.83 -13.35 14.65
C ALA A 11 -24.24 -12.12 13.91
N ALA A 12 -24.64 -10.89 14.27
CA ALA A 12 -24.36 -9.69 13.47
C ALA A 12 -22.95 -9.07 13.67
N PRO A 13 -22.40 -8.91 14.89
CA PRO A 13 -21.18 -8.10 15.07
C PRO A 13 -19.90 -8.84 14.67
N GLN A 14 -19.77 -10.13 14.99
CA GLN A 14 -18.58 -10.94 14.67
C GLN A 14 -18.38 -11.12 13.16
N HIS A 15 -19.48 -11.20 12.40
CA HIS A 15 -19.42 -11.36 10.95
C HIS A 15 -19.04 -10.06 10.22
N LEU A 16 -19.37 -8.89 10.79
CA LEU A 16 -18.96 -7.59 10.25
C LEU A 16 -17.49 -7.28 10.52
N VAL A 17 -16.99 -7.54 11.72
CA VAL A 17 -15.57 -7.34 12.07
C VAL A 17 -14.68 -8.24 11.20
N ARG A 18 -15.07 -9.51 11.03
CA ARG A 18 -14.36 -10.44 10.13
C ARG A 18 -14.44 -10.03 8.66
N ARG A 19 -15.42 -9.22 8.26
CA ARG A 19 -15.55 -8.66 6.90
C ARG A 19 -14.82 -7.34 6.68
N ARG A 20 -14.58 -6.53 7.72
CA ARG A 20 -13.99 -5.19 7.62
C ARG A 20 -12.67 -5.02 8.37
N TRP A 21 -12.06 -6.11 8.85
CA TRP A 21 -10.80 -6.05 9.60
C TRP A 21 -9.71 -5.31 8.82
N ALA A 22 -9.64 -5.48 7.49
CA ALA A 22 -8.67 -4.81 6.63
C ALA A 22 -8.85 -3.28 6.65
N SER A 23 -10.09 -2.82 6.53
CA SER A 23 -10.43 -1.39 6.67
C SER A 23 -10.05 -0.85 8.06
N ILE A 24 -10.35 -1.60 9.13
CA ILE A 24 -10.03 -1.18 10.51
C ILE A 24 -8.51 -1.07 10.70
N VAL A 25 -7.75 -2.04 10.22
CA VAL A 25 -6.28 -2.02 10.25
C VAL A 25 -5.75 -0.87 9.39
N GLY A 26 -6.36 -0.56 8.25
CA GLY A 26 -6.01 0.58 7.39
C GLY A 26 -6.18 1.91 8.11
N ILE A 27 -7.31 2.10 8.80
CA ILE A 27 -7.56 3.30 9.63
C ILE A 27 -6.52 3.42 10.75
N ALA A 28 -6.29 2.33 11.48
CA ALA A 28 -5.33 2.34 12.59
C ALA A 28 -3.90 2.63 12.11
N PHE A 29 -3.51 2.08 10.96
CA PHE A 29 -2.19 2.30 10.38
C PHE A 29 -2.04 3.71 9.83
N ALA A 30 -3.08 4.27 9.19
CA ALA A 30 -3.09 5.66 8.77
C ALA A 30 -2.90 6.59 9.97
N ALA A 31 -3.67 6.38 11.05
CA ALA A 31 -3.56 7.16 12.28
C ALA A 31 -2.14 7.09 12.88
N LEU A 32 -1.53 5.90 12.89
CA LEU A 32 -0.14 5.71 13.35
C LEU A 32 0.86 6.50 12.50
N LEU A 33 0.76 6.42 11.17
CA LEU A 33 1.67 7.12 10.26
C LEU A 33 1.51 8.64 10.31
N THR A 34 0.29 9.12 10.60
CA THR A 34 0.00 10.55 10.67
C THR A 34 0.29 11.19 12.03
N ALA A 35 0.51 10.39 13.08
CA ALA A 35 0.69 10.89 14.44
C ALA A 35 1.87 11.85 14.57
N ASP A 36 2.96 11.56 13.85
CA ASP A 36 4.20 12.35 13.84
C ASP A 36 4.48 12.97 12.46
N LEU A 37 3.45 13.15 11.62
CA LEU A 37 3.61 13.70 10.28
C LEU A 37 3.99 15.18 10.35
N THR A 38 5.22 15.50 9.94
CA THR A 38 5.72 16.87 9.89
C THR A 38 5.54 17.50 8.52
N HIS A 39 5.81 16.73 7.47
CA HIS A 39 5.71 17.16 6.08
C HIS A 39 4.95 16.13 5.26
N GLY A 40 4.16 16.60 4.30
CA GLY A 40 3.39 15.72 3.40
C GLY A 40 4.26 14.75 2.59
N THR A 41 5.56 15.02 2.47
CA THR A 41 6.54 14.17 1.78
C THR A 41 7.06 13.01 2.64
N ASP A 42 6.86 13.03 3.96
CA ASP A 42 7.37 11.99 4.89
C ASP A 42 6.78 10.60 4.61
N VAL A 43 5.64 10.55 3.92
CA VAL A 43 4.95 9.32 3.50
C VAL A 43 5.44 8.74 2.18
N ALA A 44 6.43 9.34 1.51
CA ALA A 44 6.97 8.82 0.24
C ALA A 44 7.38 7.32 0.27
N PRO A 45 7.96 6.81 1.36
CA PRO A 45 8.23 5.38 1.49
C PRO A 45 6.97 4.51 1.44
N VAL A 46 5.81 5.02 1.86
CA VAL A 46 4.54 4.28 1.87
C VAL A 46 4.06 4.01 0.44
N LEU A 47 4.06 5.04 -0.41
CA LEU A 47 3.69 4.91 -1.82
C LEU A 47 4.62 3.94 -2.57
N THR A 48 5.92 4.01 -2.27
CA THR A 48 6.92 3.10 -2.85
C THR A 48 6.71 1.66 -2.35
N ALA A 49 6.49 1.48 -1.04
CA ALA A 49 6.23 0.18 -0.45
C ALA A 49 5.00 -0.49 -1.08
N ALA A 50 3.93 0.27 -1.32
CA ALA A 50 2.73 -0.22 -1.97
C ALA A 50 3.05 -0.79 -3.37
N ALA A 51 3.76 -0.02 -4.20
CA ALA A 51 4.17 -0.49 -5.52
C ALA A 51 5.09 -1.73 -5.48
N VAL A 52 6.03 -1.79 -4.52
CA VAL A 52 6.94 -2.93 -4.30
C VAL A 52 6.16 -4.20 -3.91
N VAL A 53 5.15 -4.08 -3.04
CA VAL A 53 4.32 -5.22 -2.61
C VAL A 53 3.59 -5.82 -3.80
N TYR A 54 3.01 -4.99 -4.66
CA TYR A 54 2.31 -5.41 -5.87
C TYR A 54 3.24 -6.08 -6.88
N LEU A 55 4.39 -5.45 -7.16
CA LEU A 55 5.40 -6.01 -8.04
C LEU A 55 5.93 -7.34 -7.50
N GLY A 56 6.22 -7.42 -6.19
CA GLY A 56 6.71 -8.63 -5.55
C GLY A 56 5.69 -9.76 -5.59
N ALA A 57 4.40 -9.48 -5.35
CA ALA A 57 3.34 -10.48 -5.50
C ALA A 57 3.23 -11.00 -6.95
N ALA A 58 3.40 -10.12 -7.93
CA ALA A 58 3.44 -10.49 -9.35
C ALA A 58 4.69 -11.31 -9.70
N ALA A 59 5.88 -10.89 -9.23
CA ALA A 59 7.16 -11.57 -9.45
C ALA A 59 7.19 -12.97 -8.82
N LEU A 60 6.61 -13.12 -7.63
CA LEU A 60 6.47 -14.39 -6.93
C LEU A 60 5.28 -15.23 -7.44
N ARG A 61 4.49 -14.68 -8.37
CA ARG A 61 3.30 -15.31 -8.98
C ARG A 61 2.30 -15.83 -7.96
N SER A 62 2.20 -15.17 -6.82
CA SER A 62 1.34 -15.60 -5.72
C SER A 62 0.78 -14.39 -4.99
N ARG A 63 -0.53 -14.17 -5.12
CA ARG A 63 -1.21 -13.12 -4.36
C ARG A 63 -1.04 -13.25 -2.85
N ARG A 64 -0.82 -14.47 -2.33
CA ARG A 64 -0.69 -14.68 -0.88
C ARG A 64 0.59 -14.04 -0.31
N THR A 65 1.59 -13.77 -1.15
CA THR A 65 2.85 -13.16 -0.69
C THR A 65 2.71 -11.66 -0.45
N ALA A 66 1.61 -11.02 -0.83
CA ALA A 66 1.46 -9.58 -0.66
C ALA A 66 1.45 -9.13 0.81
N TRP A 67 0.78 -9.87 1.70
CA TRP A 67 0.83 -9.58 3.15
C TRP A 67 2.23 -9.77 3.76
N PRO A 68 2.92 -10.91 3.52
CA PRO A 68 4.33 -11.03 3.91
C PRO A 68 5.22 -9.91 3.37
N LEU A 69 5.07 -9.55 2.09
CA LEU A 69 5.84 -8.48 1.48
C LEU A 69 5.55 -7.12 2.13
N PHE A 70 4.30 -6.85 2.51
CA PHE A 70 3.95 -5.64 3.25
C PHE A 70 4.67 -5.57 4.61
N PHE A 71 4.77 -6.68 5.34
CA PHE A 71 5.56 -6.69 6.57
C PHE A 71 7.06 -6.56 6.30
N VAL A 72 7.56 -7.14 5.19
CA VAL A 72 8.95 -6.93 4.76
C VAL A 72 9.22 -5.46 4.49
N THR A 73 8.34 -4.72 3.82
CA THR A 73 8.55 -3.28 3.57
C THR A 73 8.57 -2.49 4.87
N ILE A 74 7.73 -2.82 5.85
CA ILE A 74 7.79 -2.21 7.19
C ILE A 74 9.16 -2.46 7.85
N VAL A 75 9.64 -3.70 7.83
CA VAL A 75 10.95 -4.06 8.40
C VAL A 75 12.08 -3.33 7.67
N VAL A 76 12.01 -3.23 6.34
CA VAL A 76 13.01 -2.52 5.54
C VAL A 76 13.03 -1.03 5.89
N VAL A 77 11.86 -0.38 6.00
CA VAL A 77 11.79 1.04 6.38
C VAL A 77 12.27 1.26 7.81
N ALA A 78 11.88 0.41 8.75
CA ALA A 78 12.32 0.50 10.13
C ALA A 78 13.84 0.29 10.25
N ALA A 79 14.39 -0.73 9.58
CA ALA A 79 15.82 -0.99 9.53
C ALA A 79 16.58 0.15 8.87
N ALA A 80 16.05 0.72 7.77
CA ALA A 80 16.66 1.86 7.08
C ALA A 80 16.83 3.05 8.04
N ARG A 81 15.78 3.37 8.81
CA ARG A 81 15.78 4.45 9.79
C ARG A 81 16.66 4.18 11.01
N LEU A 82 16.62 2.95 11.55
CA LEU A 82 17.33 2.59 12.78
C LEU A 82 18.83 2.39 12.57
N LEU A 83 19.24 1.89 11.41
CA LEU A 83 20.65 1.66 11.08
C LEU A 83 21.34 2.94 10.58
N GLY A 84 20.61 4.06 10.48
CA GLY A 84 21.15 5.35 10.08
C GLY A 84 21.70 5.33 8.65
N PHE A 85 21.06 4.60 7.73
CA PHE A 85 21.45 4.71 6.33
C PHE A 85 21.23 6.14 5.85
N ASP A 86 22.25 6.71 5.18
CA ASP A 86 22.13 8.04 4.57
C ASP A 86 21.06 8.09 3.46
N ALA A 87 20.72 6.93 2.89
CA ALA A 87 19.71 6.80 1.86
C ALA A 87 18.29 6.82 2.45
N ASP A 88 17.44 7.70 1.91
CA ASP A 88 16.01 7.72 2.23
C ASP A 88 15.39 6.31 2.03
N PRO A 89 14.51 5.85 2.94
CA PRO A 89 13.88 4.53 2.84
C PRO A 89 13.19 4.27 1.48
N THR A 90 12.74 5.31 0.79
CA THR A 90 12.22 5.26 -0.59
C THR A 90 13.22 4.62 -1.54
N TRP A 91 14.49 5.03 -1.51
CA TRP A 91 15.53 4.49 -2.38
C TRP A 91 15.85 3.03 -2.06
N VAL A 92 15.86 2.67 -0.77
CA VAL A 92 16.07 1.28 -0.34
C VAL A 92 14.94 0.38 -0.86
N LEU A 93 13.69 0.84 -0.77
CA LEU A 93 12.53 0.13 -1.31
C LEU A 93 12.56 0.02 -2.84
N LEU A 94 12.98 1.07 -3.56
CA LEU A 94 13.18 1.00 -5.01
C LEU A 94 14.23 -0.04 -5.39
N GLY A 95 15.33 -0.13 -4.64
CA GLY A 95 16.33 -1.18 -4.79
C GLY A 95 15.73 -2.59 -4.59
N LEU A 96 14.92 -2.77 -3.54
CA LEU A 96 14.17 -4.03 -3.33
C LEU A 96 13.22 -4.33 -4.49
N GLY A 97 12.50 -3.33 -4.98
CA GLY A 97 11.62 -3.45 -6.14
C GLY A 97 12.37 -3.89 -7.39
N ALA A 98 13.55 -3.33 -7.64
CA ALA A 98 14.42 -3.72 -8.76
C ALA A 98 14.89 -5.17 -8.63
N VAL A 99 15.31 -5.60 -7.43
CA VAL A 99 15.67 -7.00 -7.17
C VAL A 99 14.49 -7.93 -7.44
N LEU A 100 13.29 -7.59 -6.95
CA LEU A 100 12.07 -8.37 -7.20
C LEU A 100 11.69 -8.40 -8.68
N ALA A 101 11.89 -7.32 -9.42
CA ALA A 101 11.71 -7.28 -10.86
C ALA A 101 12.63 -8.30 -11.56
N VAL A 102 13.92 -8.29 -11.23
CA VAL A 102 14.91 -9.23 -11.77
C VAL A 102 14.54 -10.68 -11.42
N VAL A 103 14.15 -10.95 -10.17
CA VAL A 103 13.66 -12.27 -9.76
C VAL A 103 12.45 -12.70 -10.60
N GLY A 104 11.49 -11.79 -10.83
CA GLY A 104 10.34 -12.06 -11.68
C GLY A 104 10.72 -12.37 -13.13
N LEU A 105 11.69 -11.65 -13.69
CA LEU A 105 12.21 -11.88 -15.05
C LEU A 105 12.90 -13.24 -15.16
N VAL A 106 13.79 -13.58 -14.23
CA VAL A 106 14.49 -14.87 -14.16
C VAL A 106 13.49 -16.03 -14.05
N ARG A 107 12.38 -15.83 -13.35
CA ARG A 107 11.29 -16.82 -13.21
C ARG A 107 10.30 -16.85 -14.38
N GLY A 108 10.52 -16.06 -15.43
CA GLY A 108 9.66 -16.00 -16.61
C GLY A 108 8.26 -15.42 -16.33
N ALA A 109 8.11 -14.53 -15.35
CA ALA A 109 6.84 -13.96 -14.94
C ALA A 109 6.31 -12.82 -15.87
N LEU A 110 6.83 -12.72 -17.10
CA LEU A 110 6.40 -11.73 -18.10
C LEU A 110 4.97 -11.93 -18.59
N ARG A 111 4.39 -13.12 -18.38
CA ARG A 111 2.98 -13.40 -18.68
C ARG A 111 2.24 -13.81 -17.41
N PRO A 112 0.99 -13.35 -17.24
CA PRO A 112 0.23 -12.46 -18.13
C PRO A 112 0.64 -10.99 -17.99
N ALA A 113 0.28 -10.13 -18.97
CA ALA A 113 0.70 -8.72 -19.01
C ALA A 113 0.26 -7.90 -17.77
N TYR A 114 -0.86 -8.27 -17.14
CA TYR A 114 -1.33 -7.63 -15.90
C TYR A 114 -0.48 -7.97 -14.65
N GLY A 115 0.42 -8.94 -14.77
CA GLY A 115 1.37 -9.34 -13.73
C GLY A 115 2.62 -8.46 -13.75
N LEU A 116 3.80 -9.08 -13.87
CA LEU A 116 5.09 -8.39 -13.75
C LEU A 116 5.22 -7.14 -14.63
N PRO A 117 4.82 -7.13 -15.93
CA PRO A 117 5.01 -5.95 -16.77
C PRO A 117 4.21 -4.74 -16.28
N LEU A 118 2.92 -4.93 -15.99
CA LEU A 118 2.04 -3.85 -15.54
C LEU A 118 2.43 -3.36 -14.14
N GLN A 119 2.78 -4.26 -13.22
CA GLN A 119 3.24 -3.85 -11.88
C GLN A 119 4.63 -3.22 -11.92
N GLY A 120 5.48 -3.59 -12.88
CA GLY A 120 6.76 -2.93 -13.14
C GLY A 120 6.56 -1.49 -13.60
N LEU A 121 5.62 -1.26 -14.52
CA LEU A 121 5.22 0.09 -14.93
C LEU A 121 4.64 0.88 -13.75
N ALA A 122 3.80 0.25 -12.93
CA ALA A 122 3.26 0.89 -11.71
C ALA A 122 4.39 1.30 -10.76
N LEU A 123 5.39 0.44 -10.53
CA LEU A 123 6.57 0.79 -9.73
C LEU A 123 7.34 1.98 -10.32
N LEU A 124 7.54 2.03 -11.64
CA LEU A 124 8.22 3.16 -12.26
C LEU A 124 7.44 4.47 -12.04
N VAL A 125 6.12 4.45 -12.22
CA VAL A 125 5.29 5.65 -12.07
C VAL A 125 5.21 6.10 -10.62
N PHE A 126 4.77 5.22 -9.71
CA PHE A 126 4.59 5.57 -8.29
C PHE A 126 5.94 5.79 -7.59
N GLY A 127 6.96 5.00 -7.94
CA GLY A 127 8.31 5.16 -7.44
C GLY A 127 8.96 6.47 -7.87
N ALA A 128 8.75 6.91 -9.12
CA ALA A 128 9.22 8.21 -9.58
C ALA A 128 8.54 9.37 -8.82
N VAL A 129 7.21 9.30 -8.63
CA VAL A 129 6.49 10.31 -7.83
C VAL A 129 7.07 10.38 -6.41
N ALA A 130 7.22 9.24 -5.74
CA ALA A 130 7.75 9.17 -4.39
C ALA A 130 9.21 9.67 -4.28
N ALA A 131 10.05 9.34 -5.26
CA ALA A 131 11.46 9.72 -5.25
C ALA A 131 11.70 11.20 -5.59
N LEU A 132 10.86 11.79 -6.46
CA LEU A 132 11.07 13.14 -6.98
C LEU A 132 10.34 14.22 -6.19
N ALA A 133 9.22 13.89 -5.53
CA ALA A 133 8.45 14.88 -4.81
C ALA A 133 9.19 15.57 -3.65
N PRO A 134 10.09 14.91 -2.89
CA PRO A 134 10.93 15.61 -1.90
C PRO A 134 11.89 16.65 -2.50
N ALA A 135 12.18 16.57 -3.80
CA ALA A 135 13.00 17.57 -4.50
C ALA A 135 12.20 18.79 -5.00
N ALA A 136 10.87 18.74 -4.90
CA ALA A 136 10.00 19.88 -5.20
C ALA A 136 9.91 20.84 -4.00
N THR A 137 9.19 21.95 -4.16
CA THR A 137 8.80 22.77 -3.00
C THR A 137 7.88 21.96 -2.08
N HIS A 138 7.89 22.29 -0.78
CA HIS A 138 7.14 21.56 0.25
C HIS A 138 5.69 21.25 -0.17
N ASP A 139 4.95 22.27 -0.63
CA ASP A 139 3.53 22.10 -0.99
C ASP A 139 3.35 21.27 -2.26
N VAL A 140 4.16 21.52 -3.29
CA VAL A 140 4.09 20.80 -4.56
C VAL A 140 4.41 19.32 -4.33
N GLY A 141 5.46 19.03 -3.55
CA GLY A 141 5.82 17.67 -3.18
C GLY A 141 4.70 16.97 -2.42
N ALA A 142 4.10 17.63 -1.43
CA ALA A 142 2.98 17.10 -0.65
C ALA A 142 1.76 16.79 -1.54
N TYR A 143 1.35 17.72 -2.41
CA TYR A 143 0.22 17.48 -3.32
C TYR A 143 0.51 16.40 -4.35
N LEU A 144 1.74 16.29 -4.85
CA LEU A 144 2.16 15.19 -5.72
C LEU A 144 2.05 13.83 -5.02
N LEU A 145 2.46 13.74 -3.75
CA LEU A 145 2.30 12.51 -2.96
C LEU A 145 0.84 12.17 -2.70
N ALA A 146 0.02 13.16 -2.31
CA ALA A 146 -1.41 12.97 -2.12
C ALA A 146 -2.09 12.47 -3.41
N ALA A 147 -1.75 13.05 -4.55
CA ALA A 147 -2.25 12.61 -5.86
C ALA A 147 -1.77 11.18 -6.19
N GLY A 148 -0.50 10.86 -5.91
CA GLY A 148 0.07 9.52 -6.08
C GLY A 148 -0.65 8.46 -5.25
N LEU A 149 -0.91 8.75 -3.97
CA LEU A 149 -1.68 7.89 -3.08
C LEU A 149 -3.12 7.69 -3.56
N LEU A 150 -3.82 8.75 -3.99
CA LEU A 150 -5.17 8.62 -4.54
C LEU A 150 -5.21 7.80 -5.84
N ALA A 151 -4.20 7.97 -6.70
CA ALA A 151 -4.06 7.16 -7.91
C ALA A 151 -3.79 5.68 -7.57
N HIS A 152 -2.96 5.41 -6.55
CA HIS A 152 -2.74 4.07 -6.04
C HIS A 152 -4.02 3.48 -5.40
N ALA A 153 -4.78 4.23 -4.63
CA ALA A 153 -6.09 3.79 -4.12
C ALA A 153 -7.05 3.41 -5.27
N GLY A 154 -7.04 4.16 -6.38
CA GLY A 154 -7.76 3.79 -7.59
C GLY A 154 -7.29 2.46 -8.20
N TRP A 155 -5.97 2.24 -8.20
CA TRP A 155 -5.34 0.98 -8.59
C TRP A 155 -5.75 -0.19 -7.68
N ASP A 156 -5.83 0.04 -6.38
CA ASP A 156 -6.29 -0.94 -5.40
C ASP A 156 -7.76 -1.28 -5.60
N VAL A 157 -8.63 -0.30 -5.90
CA VAL A 157 -10.05 -0.58 -6.22
C VAL A 157 -10.16 -1.55 -7.41
N HIS A 158 -9.32 -1.37 -8.44
CA HIS A 158 -9.25 -2.30 -9.56
C HIS A 158 -8.82 -3.70 -9.10
N HIS A 159 -7.79 -3.81 -8.26
CA HIS A 159 -7.28 -5.10 -7.77
C HIS A 159 -8.18 -5.77 -6.74
N HIS A 160 -8.91 -5.00 -5.96
CA HIS A 160 -9.96 -5.48 -5.06
C HIS A 160 -11.09 -6.13 -5.85
N ARG A 161 -11.46 -5.57 -7.01
CA ARG A 161 -12.49 -6.12 -7.90
C ARG A 161 -12.01 -7.33 -8.70
N THR A 162 -10.77 -7.32 -9.19
CA THR A 162 -10.26 -8.39 -10.07
C THR A 162 -9.56 -9.53 -9.34
N GLN A 163 -9.00 -9.27 -8.16
CA GLN A 163 -8.27 -10.22 -7.30
C GLN A 163 -7.13 -10.98 -8.01
N ARG A 164 -6.50 -10.32 -9.00
CA ARG A 164 -5.49 -10.91 -9.88
C ARG A 164 -4.08 -10.94 -9.27
N VAL A 165 -3.64 -9.83 -8.67
CA VAL A 165 -2.25 -9.67 -8.20
C VAL A 165 -2.14 -9.79 -6.68
N VAL A 166 -3.07 -9.18 -5.95
CA VAL A 166 -3.07 -9.14 -4.47
C VAL A 166 -4.39 -9.69 -3.91
N PRO A 167 -4.45 -10.09 -2.62
CA PRO A 167 -5.69 -10.54 -2.02
C PRO A 167 -6.59 -9.33 -1.75
N ARG A 168 -7.90 -9.58 -1.74
CA ARG A 168 -8.92 -8.53 -1.54
C ARG A 168 -8.72 -7.73 -0.26
N SER A 169 -8.28 -8.38 0.82
CA SER A 169 -8.01 -7.73 2.10
C SER A 169 -6.85 -6.75 2.04
N LEU A 170 -5.79 -7.04 1.29
CA LEU A 170 -4.67 -6.11 1.15
C LEU A 170 -5.08 -4.88 0.33
N ALA A 171 -5.77 -5.11 -0.80
CA ALA A 171 -6.28 -4.00 -1.61
C ALA A 171 -7.27 -3.12 -0.81
N GLU A 172 -8.18 -3.71 -0.02
CA GLU A 172 -9.07 -2.95 0.86
C GLU A 172 -8.30 -2.13 1.90
N PHE A 173 -7.27 -2.72 2.51
CA PHE A 173 -6.39 -2.03 3.45
C PHE A 173 -5.69 -0.83 2.78
N CYS A 174 -5.10 -1.01 1.60
CA CYS A 174 -4.39 0.04 0.87
C CYS A 174 -5.32 1.17 0.41
N VAL A 175 -6.54 0.86 -0.08
CA VAL A 175 -7.54 1.91 -0.41
C VAL A 175 -7.79 2.82 0.78
N VAL A 176 -8.05 2.22 1.95
CA VAL A 176 -8.40 3.00 3.15
C VAL A 176 -7.20 3.79 3.64
N LEU A 177 -6.01 3.17 3.68
CA LEU A 177 -4.77 3.81 4.08
C LEU A 177 -4.47 5.03 3.20
N ASP A 178 -4.43 4.83 1.89
CA ASP A 178 -3.97 5.84 0.93
C ASP A 178 -4.92 7.04 0.85
N VAL A 179 -6.24 6.80 0.91
CA VAL A 179 -7.23 7.87 0.94
C VAL A 179 -7.10 8.70 2.20
N LEU A 180 -6.90 8.07 3.37
CA LEU A 180 -6.75 8.79 4.63
C LEU A 180 -5.44 9.56 4.68
N LEU A 181 -4.32 8.97 4.24
CA LEU A 181 -3.04 9.66 4.16
C LEU A 181 -3.12 10.86 3.21
N ALA A 182 -3.68 10.68 2.02
CA ALA A 182 -3.86 11.78 1.08
C ALA A 182 -4.72 12.91 1.67
N ALA A 183 -5.82 12.58 2.36
CA ALA A 183 -6.68 13.57 3.00
C ALA A 183 -5.94 14.35 4.10
N VAL A 184 -5.16 13.66 4.94
CA VAL A 184 -4.37 14.31 6.00
C VAL A 184 -3.27 15.18 5.42
N ILE A 185 -2.55 14.72 4.40
CA ILE A 185 -1.52 15.50 3.70
C ILE A 185 -2.12 16.79 3.15
N VAL A 186 -3.23 16.71 2.42
CA VAL A 186 -3.92 17.89 1.87
C VAL A 186 -4.35 18.84 2.99
N ALA A 187 -4.90 18.30 4.08
CA ALA A 187 -5.33 19.12 5.21
C ALA A 187 -4.16 19.85 5.88
N VAL A 188 -3.08 19.15 6.21
CA VAL A 188 -1.90 19.74 6.86
C VAL A 188 -1.22 20.75 5.94
N THR A 189 -1.05 20.45 4.66
CA THR A 189 -0.43 21.37 3.70
C THR A 189 -1.29 22.62 3.44
N ALA A 190 -2.62 22.49 3.39
CA ALA A 190 -3.50 23.64 3.15
C ALA A 190 -3.69 24.54 4.39
N LEU A 191 -3.33 24.05 5.58
CA LEU A 191 -3.49 24.75 6.86
C LEU A 191 -2.16 25.27 7.44
N ALA A 192 -1.03 24.94 6.81
CA ALA A 192 0.31 25.41 7.15
C ALA A 192 0.56 26.82 6.59
#